data_AF-A0AAP9UF15-F1
#
_entry.id   AF-A0AAP9UF15-F1
#
_cell.length_a   1.000
_cell.length_b   1.000
_cell.length_c   1.000
_cell.angle_alpha   90.00
_cell.angle_beta   90.00
_cell.angle_gamma   90.00
#
_symmetry.space_group_name_H-M   'P 1'
#
loop_
_entity.id
_entity.type
_entity.pdbx_description
1 polymer ?
#
loop_
_entity_poly.entity_id
_entity_poly.type
_entity_poly.pdbx_seq_one_letter_code
_entity_poly.pdbx_strand_id
1 'polypeptide(L)'
;MSLIHERELLQNIKNNSTSCFYYYANDVYVQSEIEEVKNEKNFMRVNFNNGFIDIDKGRDIIEKVKRPDVNLKNYDWCYSIMNSNKRIKGWILKEAE
;
A
#
# COMPACT_ATOMS: atom_id res chain seq x y z
N MET A 1 9.42 -13.74 2.87
CA MET A 1 8.43 -12.65 2.98
C MET A 1 7.90 -12.62 4.40
N SER A 2 7.83 -11.44 5.02
CA SER A 2 7.25 -11.30 6.35
C SER A 2 5.73 -11.39 6.26
N LEU A 3 5.18 -12.59 6.43
CA LEU A 3 3.73 -12.86 6.50
C LEU A 3 3.01 -12.01 7.57
N ILE A 4 3.78 -11.42 8.50
CA ILE A 4 3.29 -10.57 9.58
C ILE A 4 2.76 -9.24 9.03
N HIS A 5 3.52 -8.57 8.16
CA HIS A 5 3.12 -7.25 7.64
C HIS A 5 1.92 -7.31 6.70
N GLU A 6 1.78 -8.38 5.90
CA GLU A 6 0.60 -8.58 5.05
C GLU A 6 -0.68 -8.71 5.89
N ARG A 7 -0.63 -9.50 6.97
CA ARG A 7 -1.77 -9.68 7.87
C ARG A 7 -2.13 -8.39 8.59
N GLU A 8 -1.12 -7.66 9.05
CA GLU A 8 -1.31 -6.37 9.74
C GLU A 8 -1.92 -5.32 8.78
N LEU A 9 -1.41 -5.23 7.55
CA LEU A 9 -1.96 -4.36 6.51
C LEU A 9 -3.44 -4.65 6.27
N LEU A 10 -3.81 -5.92 6.07
CA LEU A 10 -5.21 -6.31 5.85
C LEU A 10 -6.12 -5.98 7.04
N GLN A 11 -5.63 -6.11 8.28
CA GLN A 11 -6.37 -5.71 9.47
C GLN A 11 -6.58 -4.20 9.52
N ASN A 12 -5.54 -3.41 9.24
CA ASN A 12 -5.60 -1.96 9.23
C ASN A 12 -6.60 -1.42 8.19
N ILE A 13 -6.61 -2.01 6.99
CA ILE A 13 -7.57 -1.65 5.93
C ILE A 13 -9.00 -2.04 6.34
N LYS A 14 -9.20 -3.24 6.92
CA LYS A 14 -10.54 -3.73 7.31
C LYS A 14 -11.20 -2.92 8.44
N ASN A 15 -10.43 -2.20 9.24
CA ASN A 15 -10.96 -1.39 10.34
C ASN A 15 -11.61 -0.07 9.86
N ASN A 16 -12.15 -0.03 8.62
CA ASN A 16 -12.81 1.12 7.99
C ASN A 16 -12.02 2.42 8.10
N SER A 17 -10.69 2.33 8.05
CA SER A 17 -9.85 3.52 8.05
C SER A 17 -9.67 4.02 6.62
N THR A 18 -9.92 5.31 6.39
CA THR A 18 -9.69 5.96 5.10
C THR A 18 -8.21 5.82 4.77
N SER A 19 -7.91 4.87 3.88
CA SER A 19 -6.56 4.51 3.50
C SER A 19 -6.34 4.89 2.04
N CYS A 20 -5.11 5.28 1.73
CA CYS A 20 -4.74 5.74 0.39
C CYS A 20 -3.63 4.87 -0.17
N PHE A 21 -3.66 4.71 -1.49
CA PHE A 21 -2.53 4.26 -2.27
C PHE A 21 -1.78 5.47 -2.83
N TYR A 22 -0.50 5.57 -2.49
CA TYR A 22 0.41 6.62 -2.94
C TYR A 22 1.41 6.03 -3.92
N TYR A 23 1.49 6.56 -5.13
CA TYR A 23 2.30 5.98 -6.21
C TYR A 23 2.80 7.03 -7.19
N TYR A 24 3.80 6.65 -7.99
CA TYR A 24 4.37 7.52 -9.01
C TYR A 24 3.75 7.22 -10.38
N ALA A 25 3.14 8.21 -11.02
CA ALA A 25 2.55 8.11 -12.34
C ALA A 25 2.56 9.47 -13.06
N ASN A 26 2.76 9.47 -14.38
CA ASN A 26 2.82 10.70 -15.20
C ASN A 26 3.78 11.75 -14.64
N ASP A 27 4.97 11.31 -14.25
CA ASP A 27 6.05 12.11 -13.66
C ASP A 27 5.72 12.81 -12.32
N VAL A 28 4.59 12.49 -11.71
CA VAL A 28 4.14 13.05 -10.42
C VAL A 28 3.77 11.96 -9.42
N TYR A 29 3.78 12.31 -8.13
CA TYR A 29 3.23 11.44 -7.10
C TYR A 29 1.74 11.69 -6.94
N VAL A 30 0.96 10.61 -6.99
CA VAL A 30 -0.49 10.61 -6.90
C VAL A 30 -0.89 9.88 -5.63
N GLN A 31 -1.82 10.47 -4.89
CA GLN A 31 -2.51 9.84 -3.77
C GLN A 31 -3.94 9.54 -4.21
N SER A 32 -4.37 8.30 -4.02
CA SER A 32 -5.74 7.88 -4.34
C SER A 32 -6.34 7.07 -3.20
N GLU A 33 -7.61 7.34 -2.88
CA GLU A 33 -8.34 6.63 -1.84
C GLU A 33 -8.58 5.17 -2.25
N ILE A 34 -8.33 4.25 -1.31
CA ILE A 34 -8.57 2.82 -1.49
C ILE A 34 -10.06 2.56 -1.30
N GLU A 35 -10.68 2.00 -2.33
CA GLU A 35 -12.11 1.65 -2.33
C GLU A 35 -12.34 0.23 -1.82
N GLU A 36 -11.46 -0.70 -2.21
CA GLU A 36 -11.63 -2.12 -1.92
C GLU A 36 -10.28 -2.85 -1.95
N VAL A 37 -10.10 -3.83 -1.06
CA VAL A 37 -8.97 -4.76 -1.12
C VAL A 37 -9.44 -6.20 -1.18
N LYS A 38 -9.14 -6.87 -2.30
CA LYS A 38 -9.42 -8.29 -2.52
C LYS A 38 -8.19 -9.12 -2.18
N ASN A 39 -8.36 -10.02 -1.23
CA ASN A 39 -7.29 -10.89 -0.76
C ASN A 39 -7.40 -12.27 -1.40
N GLU A 40 -6.73 -12.46 -2.54
CA GLU A 40 -6.75 -13.71 -3.31
C GLU A 40 -5.64 -14.66 -2.87
N LYS A 41 -5.65 -15.89 -3.44
CA LYS A 41 -4.67 -16.92 -3.09
C LYS A 41 -3.23 -16.50 -3.37
N ASN A 42 -2.97 -15.90 -4.54
CA ASN A 42 -1.61 -15.62 -5.03
C ASN A 42 -1.28 -14.12 -5.02
N PHE A 43 -2.28 -13.25 -4.95
CA PHE A 43 -2.08 -11.81 -4.97
C PHE A 43 -3.07 -11.11 -4.04
N MET A 44 -2.78 -9.87 -3.70
CA MET A 44 -3.70 -8.93 -3.08
C MET A 44 -3.98 -7.84 -4.12
N ARG A 45 -5.25 -7.63 -4.48
CA ARG A 45 -5.65 -6.53 -5.35
C ARG A 45 -6.15 -5.39 -4.51
N VAL A 46 -5.53 -4.23 -4.69
CA VAL A 46 -5.96 -2.97 -4.07
C VAL A 46 -6.59 -2.12 -5.17
N ASN A 47 -7.91 -1.91 -5.07
CA ASN A 47 -8.65 -1.01 -5.95
C ASN A 47 -8.68 0.37 -5.29
N PHE A 48 -8.39 1.40 -6.07
CA PHE A 48 -8.39 2.79 -5.64
C PHE A 48 -9.03 3.65 -6.72
N ASN A 49 -9.44 4.87 -6.36
CA ASN A 49 -10.05 5.78 -7.31
C ASN A 49 -9.10 5.99 -8.51
N ASN A 50 -9.54 5.63 -9.72
CA ASN A 50 -8.78 5.60 -10.98
C ASN A 50 -7.87 4.39 -11.26
N GLY A 51 -7.97 3.27 -10.55
CA GLY A 51 -7.25 2.06 -10.95
C GLY A 51 -7.16 0.95 -9.92
N PHE A 52 -6.19 0.06 -10.15
CA PHE A 52 -5.86 -1.00 -9.21
C PHE A 52 -4.38 -1.36 -9.28
N ILE A 53 -3.89 -2.00 -8.22
CA ILE A 53 -2.58 -2.65 -8.20
C ILE A 53 -2.71 -4.08 -7.69
N ASP A 54 -1.99 -5.00 -8.34
CA ASP A 54 -1.82 -6.37 -7.87
C ASP A 54 -0.47 -6.49 -7.15
N ILE A 55 -0.54 -6.91 -5.89
CA ILE A 55 0.60 -7.23 -5.03
C ILE A 55 0.76 -8.75 -5.02
N ASP A 56 1.79 -9.25 -5.70
CA ASP A 56 2.11 -10.67 -5.81
C ASP A 56 2.68 -11.19 -4.49
N LYS A 57 1.95 -12.05 -3.78
CA LYS A 57 2.35 -12.60 -2.47
C LYS A 57 3.54 -13.54 -2.53
N GLY A 58 3.97 -13.95 -3.72
CA GLY A 58 5.14 -14.76 -3.97
C GLY A 58 6.41 -13.95 -4.24
N ARG A 59 6.28 -12.69 -4.64
CA ARG A 59 7.37 -11.89 -5.23
C ARG A 59 7.52 -10.49 -4.66
N ASP A 60 6.40 -9.87 -4.32
CA ASP A 60 6.39 -8.52 -3.78
C ASP A 60 6.66 -8.53 -2.27
N ILE A 61 7.22 -7.43 -1.79
CA ILE A 61 7.61 -7.22 -0.42
C ILE A 61 6.71 -6.12 0.14
N ILE A 62 6.02 -6.44 1.24
CA ILE A 62 5.26 -5.50 2.04
C ILE A 62 6.06 -5.23 3.31
N GLU A 63 6.44 -3.97 3.51
CA GLU A 63 7.24 -3.56 4.65
C GLU A 63 6.61 -2.35 5.34
N LYS A 64 6.48 -2.42 6.67
CA LYS A 64 6.00 -1.30 7.46
C LYS A 64 7.09 -0.24 7.54
N VAL A 65 6.76 0.98 7.15
CA VAL A 65 7.68 2.13 7.14
C VAL A 65 7.06 3.30 7.90
N LYS A 66 7.86 4.28 8.28
CA LYS A 66 7.35 5.46 9.00
C LYS A 66 6.55 6.41 8.09
N ARG A 67 6.97 6.54 6.83
CA ARG A 67 6.37 7.41 5.81
C ARG A 67 6.89 7.02 4.42
N PRO A 68 6.26 7.48 3.33
CA PRO A 68 6.85 7.42 2.00
C PRO A 68 8.19 8.16 1.94
N ASP A 69 9.06 7.79 1.00
CA ASP A 69 10.39 8.41 0.82
C ASP A 69 10.31 9.89 0.38
N VAL A 70 9.12 10.31 -0.04
CA VAL A 70 8.76 11.67 -0.43
C VAL A 70 7.79 12.23 0.62
N ASN A 71 8.21 13.30 1.30
CA ASN A 71 7.52 13.94 2.42
C ASN A 71 6.10 14.46 2.08
N LEU A 72 5.21 14.55 3.09
CA LEU A 72 4.56 15.83 3.50
C LEU A 72 3.59 15.77 4.71
N LYS A 73 3.20 14.61 5.28
CA LYS A 73 2.32 14.56 6.47
C LYS A 73 2.70 13.48 7.49
N ASN A 74 2.11 13.56 8.70
CA ASN A 74 2.13 12.46 9.66
C ASN A 74 1.14 11.37 9.21
N TYR A 75 1.50 10.12 9.47
CA TYR A 75 0.69 8.97 9.10
C TYR A 75 0.52 8.06 10.32
N ASP A 76 -0.69 7.57 10.55
CA ASP A 76 -0.97 6.59 11.61
C ASP A 76 -0.21 5.28 11.33
N TRP A 77 -0.16 4.89 10.06
CA TRP A 77 0.60 3.76 9.58
C TRP A 77 0.90 3.92 8.08
N CYS A 78 2.01 3.31 7.64
CA CYS A 78 2.44 3.32 6.25
C CYS A 78 3.16 2.00 5.92
N TYR A 79 2.87 1.45 4.75
CA TYR A 79 3.49 0.24 4.22
C TYR A 79 4.03 0.52 2.82
N SER A 80 5.31 0.27 2.59
CA SER A 80 5.91 0.28 1.25
C SER A 80 5.65 -1.04 0.55
N ILE A 81 5.28 -0.95 -0.73
CA ILE A 81 5.10 -2.09 -1.62
C ILE A 81 6.25 -2.09 -2.62
N MET A 82 7.06 -3.13 -2.59
CA MET A 82 8.23 -3.28 -3.47
C MET A 82 8.13 -4.56 -4.27
N ASN A 83 8.72 -4.58 -5.47
CA ASN A 83 8.94 -5.83 -6.18
C ASN A 83 10.15 -6.61 -5.64
N SER A 84 10.37 -7.82 -6.16
CA SER A 84 11.51 -8.68 -5.78
C SER A 84 12.89 -8.03 -6.00
N ASN A 85 12.98 -7.00 -6.87
CA ASN A 85 14.19 -6.23 -7.12
C ASN A 85 14.30 -4.98 -6.22
N LYS A 86 13.50 -4.89 -5.15
CA LYS A 86 13.43 -3.75 -4.22
C LYS A 86 13.08 -2.41 -4.89
N ARG A 87 12.44 -2.44 -6.07
CA ARG A 87 11.89 -1.21 -6.67
C ARG A 87 10.51 -0.95 -6.08
N ILE A 88 10.26 0.27 -5.66
CA ILE A 88 9.00 0.70 -5.08
C ILE A 88 7.92 0.73 -6.16
N LYS A 89 6.81 0.06 -5.89
CA LYS A 89 5.56 0.14 -6.67
C LYS A 89 4.64 1.24 -6.14
N GLY A 90 4.70 1.49 -4.84
CA GLY A 90 3.92 2.51 -4.15
C GLY A 90 3.88 2.27 -2.65
N TRP A 91 3.00 2.98 -1.97
CA TRP A 91 2.77 2.87 -0.53
C TRP A 91 1.28 2.80 -0.24
N ILE A 92 0.91 2.01 0.76
CA ILE A 92 -0.45 2.00 1.33
C ILE A 92 -0.36 2.63 2.70
N LEU A 93 -1.12 3.69 2.94
CA LEU A 93 -1.00 4.53 4.13
C LEU A 93 -2.34 5.05 4.64
N LYS A 94 -2.36 5.46 5.89
CA LYS A 94 -3.43 6.26 6.49
C LYS A 94 -2.83 7.56 6.99
N GLU A 95 -3.36 8.70 6.54
CA GLU A 95 -3.00 10.01 7.08
C GLU A 95 -3.43 10.10 8.55
N ALA A 96 -2.57 10.66 9.40
CA ALA A 96 -2.96 11.03 10.74
C ALA A 96 -3.86 12.27 10.67
N GLU A 97 -4.92 12.30 11.47
CA GLU A 97 -5.79 13.48 11.65
C GLU A 97 -5.06 14.64 12.34
#